data_AF-A0A8S3GFI5-F1
#
_entry.id   AF-A0A8S3GFI5-F1
#
_cell.length_a   1.000
_cell.length_b   1.000
_cell.length_c   1.000
_cell.angle_alpha   90.00
_cell.angle_beta   90.00
_cell.angle_gamma   90.00
#
_symmetry.space_group_name_H-M   'P 1'
#
loop_
_entity.id
_entity.type
_entity.pdbx_description
1 polymer ?
#
loop_
_entity_poly.entity_id
_entity_poly.type
_entity_poly.pdbx_seq_one_letter_code
_entity_poly.pdbx_strand_id
1 'polypeptide(L)'
;FFNFFSWVPAIFTRNYEIYVSNYCWIHNTYHINISEPSIQRVSEKRYVLRYYQFVPFILLIQALLYLLPRLCWRSFSRHSGIDVKNLMDAAHNLKNVKRFHKHKSIMNYLVSVLHQYVGDPRKKSKQEHSRLNAYLKGLFHCLIGATNTFNA
;
A
#
# COMPACT_ATOMS: atom_id res chain seq x y z
N PHE A 1 1.84 -16.46 -14.26
CA PHE A 1 3.16 -16.58 -13.61
C PHE A 1 4.15 -16.92 -14.71
N PHE A 2 5.16 -16.08 -14.93
CA PHE A 2 6.08 -16.15 -16.07
C PHE A 2 6.72 -17.54 -16.16
N ASN A 3 6.47 -18.25 -17.26
CA ASN A 3 7.05 -19.57 -17.51
C ASN A 3 8.20 -19.40 -18.50
N PHE A 4 9.42 -19.74 -18.07
CA PHE A 4 10.63 -19.60 -18.87
C PHE A 4 10.96 -20.92 -19.55
N PHE A 5 10.85 -20.97 -20.87
CA PHE A 5 11.17 -22.16 -21.66
C PHE A 5 12.63 -22.09 -22.11
N SER A 6 13.48 -22.92 -21.50
CA SER A 6 14.85 -23.12 -21.94
C SER A 6 14.89 -24.17 -23.04
N TRP A 7 15.63 -23.90 -24.12
CA TRP A 7 15.91 -24.92 -25.13
C TRP A 7 16.91 -25.94 -24.56
N VAL A 8 16.48 -27.19 -24.45
CA VAL A 8 17.23 -28.31 -23.87
C VAL A 8 17.32 -29.42 -24.94
N PRO A 9 18.47 -30.09 -25.13
CA PRO A 9 18.59 -31.11 -26.16
C PRO A 9 17.75 -32.35 -25.84
N ALA A 10 17.24 -33.02 -26.88
CA ALA A 10 16.26 -34.10 -26.79
C ALA A 10 16.72 -35.38 -26.06
N ILE A 11 17.99 -35.46 -25.65
CA ILE A 11 18.54 -36.56 -24.85
C ILE A 11 18.14 -36.49 -23.38
N PHE A 12 17.65 -35.34 -22.91
CA PHE A 12 17.27 -35.16 -21.52
C PHE A 12 15.89 -35.75 -21.24
N THR A 13 15.73 -36.37 -20.07
CA THR A 13 14.41 -36.79 -19.56
C THR A 13 13.61 -35.59 -19.07
N ARG A 14 12.28 -35.71 -19.07
CA ARG A 14 11.34 -34.64 -18.67
C ARG A 14 11.66 -34.01 -17.30
N ASN A 15 12.14 -34.79 -16.34
CA ASN A 15 12.53 -34.28 -15.02
C ASN A 15 13.73 -33.33 -15.11
N TYR A 16 14.69 -33.62 -15.99
CA TYR A 16 15.83 -32.75 -16.24
C TYR A 16 15.43 -31.47 -16.96
N GLU A 17 14.48 -31.52 -17.89
CA GLU A 17 13.96 -30.32 -18.55
C GLU A 17 13.36 -29.33 -17.53
N ILE A 18 12.56 -29.84 -16.59
CA ILE A 18 11.98 -29.05 -15.50
C ILE A 18 13.07 -28.49 -14.59
N TYR A 19 14.08 -29.32 -14.25
CA TYR A 19 15.21 -28.88 -13.44
C TYR A 19 15.99 -27.74 -14.12
N VAL A 20 16.33 -27.88 -15.40
CA VAL A 20 17.08 -26.87 -16.16
C VAL A 20 16.25 -25.60 -16.33
N SER A 21 14.94 -25.70 -16.59
CA SER A 21 14.04 -24.55 -16.65
C SER A 21 14.03 -23.78 -15.32
N ASN A 22 13.87 -24.48 -14.18
CA ASN A 22 13.90 -23.86 -12.86
C ASN A 22 15.27 -23.25 -12.53
N TYR A 23 16.34 -23.93 -12.92
CA TYR A 23 17.70 -23.43 -12.72
C TYR A 23 17.95 -22.14 -13.51
N CYS A 24 17.58 -22.11 -14.80
CA CYS A 24 17.68 -20.91 -15.64
C CYS A 24 16.80 -19.76 -15.17
N TRP A 25 15.67 -20.06 -14.52
CA TRP A 25 14.78 -19.03 -13.96
C TRP A 25 15.37 -18.36 -12.71
N ILE A 26 15.99 -19.13 -11.82
CA ILE A 26 16.56 -18.62 -10.57
C ILE A 26 17.94 -17.98 -10.80
N HIS A 27 18.71 -18.51 -11.76
CA HIS A 27 20.05 -18.04 -12.04
C HIS A 27 20.04 -16.86 -13.02
N ASN A 28 20.94 -15.89 -12.83
CA ASN A 28 21.01 -14.72 -13.72
C ASN A 28 21.38 -15.15 -15.15
N THR A 29 20.58 -14.73 -16.13
CA THR A 29 20.89 -14.86 -17.55
C THR A 29 21.65 -13.62 -18.04
N TYR A 30 22.52 -13.84 -19.03
CA TYR A 30 23.27 -12.78 -19.71
C TYR A 30 22.91 -12.79 -21.20
N HIS A 31 22.82 -11.61 -21.80
CA HIS A 31 22.55 -11.47 -23.23
C HIS A 31 23.86 -11.50 -24.01
N ILE A 32 23.90 -12.28 -25.10
CA ILE A 32 25.03 -12.33 -26.05
C ILE A 32 24.60 -11.77 -27.40
N ASN A 33 25.48 -11.01 -28.05
CA ASN A 33 25.25 -10.58 -29.43
C ASN A 33 25.60 -11.74 -30.38
N ILE A 34 24.69 -12.08 -31.29
CA ILE A 34 24.84 -13.21 -32.22
C ILE A 34 25.87 -12.90 -33.32
N SER A 35 26.12 -11.61 -33.59
CA SER A 35 27.00 -11.15 -34.68
C SER A 35 28.50 -11.26 -34.37
N GLU A 36 28.88 -11.36 -33.10
CA GLU A 36 30.28 -11.53 -32.67
C GLU A 36 30.38 -12.74 -31.73
N PRO A 37 30.55 -13.96 -32.28
CA PRO A 37 30.63 -15.18 -31.48
C PRO A 37 31.98 -15.33 -30.74
N SER A 38 32.69 -14.23 -30.50
CA SER A 38 33.91 -14.29 -29.70
C SER A 38 33.51 -14.61 -28.27
N ILE A 39 33.95 -15.79 -27.81
CA ILE A 39 33.86 -16.24 -26.42
C ILE A 39 34.83 -15.37 -25.61
N GLN A 40 34.61 -14.04 -25.61
CA GLN A 40 35.35 -13.13 -24.76
C GLN A 40 34.90 -13.43 -23.35
N ARG A 41 35.82 -14.12 -22.68
CA ARG A 41 35.96 -14.39 -21.27
C ARG A 41 34.86 -13.75 -20.42
N VAL A 42 34.27 -14.60 -19.58
CA VAL A 42 33.63 -14.43 -18.27
C VAL A 42 33.79 -13.07 -17.52
N SER A 43 34.74 -12.20 -17.87
CA SER A 43 34.94 -10.84 -17.37
C SER A 43 33.89 -9.81 -17.80
N GLU A 44 33.19 -9.98 -18.93
CA GLU A 44 32.10 -9.07 -19.32
C GLU A 44 30.71 -9.63 -18.98
N LYS A 45 30.48 -9.98 -17.71
CA LYS A 45 29.11 -10.16 -17.15
C LYS A 45 28.37 -8.81 -17.01
N ARG A 46 28.50 -7.93 -18.01
CA ARG A 46 28.12 -6.52 -17.91
C ARG A 46 26.60 -6.32 -17.91
N TYR A 47 25.84 -7.34 -18.31
CA TYR A 47 24.38 -7.31 -18.40
C TYR A 47 23.76 -8.57 -17.79
N VAL A 48 23.78 -8.68 -16.46
CA VAL A 48 23.01 -9.70 -15.73
C VAL A 48 21.58 -9.21 -15.51
N LEU A 49 20.59 -9.92 -16.07
CA LEU A 49 19.17 -9.52 -15.99
C LEU A 49 18.57 -9.91 -14.63
N ARG A 50 18.82 -9.10 -13.59
CA ARG A 50 18.33 -9.37 -12.22
C ARG A 50 16.96 -8.76 -11.89
N TYR A 51 16.32 -8.10 -12.85
CA TYR A 51 15.12 -7.28 -12.55
C TYR A 51 13.84 -8.10 -12.35
N TYR A 52 13.67 -9.24 -13.03
CA TYR A 52 12.44 -10.04 -12.98
C TYR A 52 12.09 -10.64 -11.61
N GLN A 53 13.09 -10.88 -10.76
CA GLN A 53 12.91 -11.49 -9.45
C GLN A 53 12.19 -10.55 -8.46
N PHE A 54 12.41 -9.24 -8.57
CA PHE A 54 11.85 -8.26 -7.64
C PHE A 54 10.53 -7.63 -8.11
N VAL A 55 10.20 -7.73 -9.40
CA VAL A 55 8.94 -7.21 -9.97
C VAL A 55 7.70 -7.61 -9.16
N PRO A 56 7.45 -8.89 -8.83
CA PRO A 56 6.24 -9.26 -8.09
C PRO A 56 6.19 -8.66 -6.68
N PHE A 57 7.33 -8.49 -6.01
CA PHE A 57 7.41 -7.86 -4.70
C PHE A 57 7.17 -6.36 -4.77
N ILE A 58 7.73 -5.68 -5.78
CA ILE A 58 7.51 -4.25 -6.01
C ILE A 58 6.04 -3.98 -6.30
N LEU A 59 5.39 -4.80 -7.14
CA LEU A 59 3.95 -4.66 -7.43
C LEU A 59 3.09 -4.87 -6.18
N LEU A 60 3.46 -5.80 -5.30
CA LEU A 60 2.78 -6.02 -4.03
C LEU A 60 2.93 -4.80 -3.10
N ILE A 61 4.16 -4.28 -2.94
CA ILE A 61 4.43 -3.08 -2.15
C ILE A 61 3.66 -1.89 -2.73
N GLN A 62 3.66 -1.71 -4.05
CA GLN A 62 2.95 -0.64 -4.72
C GLN A 62 1.43 -0.72 -4.46
N ALA A 63 0.83 -1.91 -4.51
CA ALA A 63 -0.57 -2.11 -4.15
C ALA A 63 -0.86 -1.74 -2.68
N LEU A 64 0.04 -2.10 -1.76
CA LEU A 64 -0.07 -1.70 -0.35
C LEU A 64 0.07 -0.18 -0.17
N LEU A 65 1.02 0.46 -0.88
CA LEU A 65 1.21 1.91 -0.87
C LEU A 65 0.00 2.65 -1.42
N TYR A 66 -0.70 2.12 -2.43
CA TYR A 66 -1.96 2.71 -2.93
C TYR A 66 -3.12 2.59 -1.93
N LEU A 67 -3.06 1.62 -1.01
CA LEU A 67 -4.04 1.51 0.06
C LEU A 67 -3.78 2.53 1.18
N LEU A 68 -2.52 2.93 1.40
CA LEU A 68 -2.15 3.93 2.42
C LEU A 68 -2.94 5.24 2.35
N PRO A 69 -3.07 5.95 1.21
CA PRO A 69 -3.83 7.20 1.17
C PRO A 69 -5.31 6.99 1.52
N ARG A 70 -5.90 5.85 1.15
CA ARG A 70 -7.29 5.51 1.51
C ARG A 70 -7.44 5.22 3.00
N LEU A 71 -6.46 4.54 3.60
CA LEU A 71 -6.43 4.27 5.04
C LEU A 71 -6.16 5.55 5.83
N CYS A 72 -5.22 6.38 5.39
CA CYS A 72 -4.95 7.70 5.95
C CYS A 72 -6.22 8.56 5.92
N TRP A 73 -6.93 8.60 4.80
CA TRP A 73 -8.20 9.33 4.69
C TRP A 73 -9.26 8.80 5.66
N ARG A 74 -9.44 7.47 5.75
CA ARG A 74 -10.40 6.87 6.70
C ARG A 74 -10.02 7.12 8.16
N SER A 75 -8.73 7.01 8.48
CA SER A 75 -8.22 7.24 9.83
C SER A 75 -8.37 8.71 10.23
N PHE A 76 -8.00 9.62 9.34
CA PHE A 76 -8.16 11.06 9.52
C PHE A 76 -9.64 11.46 9.61
N SER A 77 -10.51 10.89 8.77
CA SER A 77 -11.95 11.11 8.84
C SER A 77 -12.55 10.62 10.17
N ARG A 78 -12.04 9.52 10.74
CA ARG A 78 -12.48 9.03 12.06
C ARG A 78 -11.96 9.87 13.22
N HIS A 79 -10.77 10.46 13.07
CA HIS A 79 -10.16 11.36 14.07
C HIS A 79 -10.72 12.79 14.04
N SER A 80 -11.18 13.26 12.88
CA SER A 80 -11.85 14.55 12.71
C SER A 80 -13.08 14.68 13.64
N GLY A 81 -13.62 13.55 14.13
CA GLY A 81 -14.73 13.49 15.07
C GLY A 81 -16.04 14.01 14.48
N ILE A 82 -16.05 14.17 13.15
CA ILE A 82 -17.19 14.63 12.36
C ILE A 82 -17.43 13.50 11.36
N ASP A 83 -18.45 12.69 11.64
CA ASP A 83 -18.93 11.73 10.66
C ASP A 83 -19.82 12.47 9.67
N VAL A 84 -19.19 13.08 8.67
CA VAL A 84 -19.86 13.83 7.60
C VAL A 84 -20.91 12.96 6.91
N LYS A 85 -20.72 11.63 6.89
CA LYS A 85 -21.70 10.69 6.32
C LYS A 85 -22.96 10.65 7.18
N ASN A 86 -22.82 10.51 8.50
CA ASN A 86 -23.98 10.54 9.40
C ASN A 86 -24.72 11.89 9.37
N LEU A 87 -23.99 13.00 9.22
CA LEU A 87 -24.59 14.33 9.05
C LEU A 87 -25.39 14.42 7.74
N MET A 88 -24.82 13.94 6.64
CA MET A 88 -25.48 13.90 5.34
C MET A 88 -26.71 12.98 5.38
N ASP A 89 -26.60 11.81 5.99
CA ASP A 89 -27.70 10.87 6.16
C ASP A 89 -28.81 11.46 7.03
N ALA A 90 -28.48 12.17 8.12
CA ALA A 90 -29.46 12.88 8.95
C ALA A 90 -30.17 14.00 8.17
N ALA A 91 -29.43 14.78 7.36
CA ALA A 91 -29.99 15.82 6.51
C ALA A 91 -30.89 15.25 5.40
N HIS A 92 -30.48 14.14 4.79
CA HIS A 92 -31.29 13.44 3.80
C HIS A 92 -32.58 12.86 4.41
N ASN A 93 -32.48 12.27 5.60
CA ASN A 93 -33.63 11.77 6.33
C ASN A 93 -34.58 12.89 6.77
N LEU A 94 -34.07 14.08 7.13
CA LEU A 94 -34.90 15.24 7.44
C LEU A 94 -35.83 15.59 6.27
N LYS A 95 -35.31 15.58 5.04
CA LYS A 95 -36.07 15.89 3.81
C LYS A 95 -37.20 14.88 3.55
N ASN A 96 -37.01 13.62 3.92
CA ASN A 96 -37.96 12.54 3.59
C ASN A 96 -39.03 12.30 4.69
N VAL A 97 -38.84 12.81 5.91
CA VAL A 97 -39.74 12.58 7.04
C VAL A 97 -40.91 13.57 7.03
N LYS A 98 -42.14 13.08 6.81
CA LYS A 98 -43.38 13.88 6.87
C LYS A 98 -43.91 14.14 8.29
N ARG A 99 -43.41 13.42 9.30
CA ARG A 99 -43.93 13.46 10.68
C ARG A 99 -43.27 14.58 11.49
N PHE A 100 -44.05 15.56 11.93
CA PHE A 100 -43.57 16.80 12.57
C PHE A 100 -42.67 16.58 13.78
N HIS A 101 -43.00 15.64 14.68
CA HIS A 101 -42.21 15.36 15.88
C HIS A 101 -40.81 14.79 15.57
N LYS A 102 -40.70 13.92 14.57
CA LYS A 102 -39.41 13.36 14.14
C LYS A 102 -38.56 14.40 13.42
N HIS A 103 -39.19 15.26 12.61
CA HIS A 103 -38.52 16.37 11.93
C HIS A 103 -37.86 17.34 12.93
N LYS A 104 -38.57 17.72 14.00
CA LYS A 104 -38.02 18.62 15.05
C LYS A 104 -36.81 18.01 15.77
N SER A 105 -36.86 16.71 16.08
CA SER A 105 -35.74 16.01 16.73
C SER A 105 -34.50 15.93 15.85
N ILE A 106 -34.65 15.59 14.57
CA ILE A 106 -33.54 15.55 13.60
C ILE A 106 -32.95 16.95 13.39
N MET A 107 -33.80 17.98 13.30
CA MET A 107 -33.35 19.36 13.12
C MET A 107 -32.55 19.86 14.33
N ASN A 108 -33.00 19.59 15.55
CA ASN A 108 -32.25 19.94 16.76
C ASN A 108 -30.88 19.24 16.81
N TYR A 109 -30.82 17.98 16.38
CA TYR A 109 -29.55 17.25 16.26
C TYR A 109 -28.60 17.92 15.25
N LEU A 110 -29.07 18.23 14.04
CA LEU A 110 -28.25 18.92 13.02
C LEU A 110 -27.72 20.27 13.50
N VAL A 111 -28.57 21.06 14.16
CA VAL A 111 -28.18 22.37 14.73
C VAL A 111 -27.11 22.19 15.80
N SER A 112 -27.22 21.19 16.68
CA SER A 112 -26.20 20.93 17.70
C SER A 112 -24.83 20.57 17.10
N VAL A 113 -24.81 19.75 16.04
CA VAL A 113 -23.58 19.39 15.32
C VAL A 113 -22.97 20.59 14.60
N LEU A 114 -23.79 21.41 13.93
CA LEU A 114 -23.32 22.64 13.27
C LEU A 114 -22.79 23.67 14.28
N HIS A 115 -23.44 23.83 15.42
CA HIS A 115 -22.98 24.74 16.47
C HIS A 115 -21.63 24.29 17.04
N GLN A 116 -21.45 22.99 17.25
CA GLN A 116 -20.17 22.42 17.65
C GLN A 116 -19.07 22.62 16.60
N TYR A 117 -19.44 22.73 15.31
CA TYR A 117 -18.49 22.99 14.22
C TYR A 117 -18.10 24.47 14.08
N VAL A 118 -19.06 25.38 14.25
CA VAL A 118 -18.79 26.84 14.20
C VAL A 118 -17.92 27.29 15.38
N GLY A 119 -17.93 26.55 16.49
CA GLY A 119 -17.01 26.72 17.61
C GLY A 119 -15.54 26.39 17.23
N ASP A 120 -14.78 27.43 16.86
CA ASP A 120 -13.34 27.47 16.58
C ASP A 120 -12.67 26.18 16.00
N PRO A 121 -12.66 26.02 14.67
CA PRO A 121 -12.01 24.90 14.00
C PRO A 121 -10.47 24.90 14.11
N ARG A 122 -9.81 26.01 14.48
CA ARG A 122 -8.34 26.08 14.53
C ARG A 122 -7.74 25.36 15.73
N LYS A 123 -8.44 25.36 16.87
CA LYS A 123 -7.95 24.74 18.12
C LYS A 123 -7.93 23.20 18.02
N LYS A 124 -8.90 22.62 17.31
CA LYS A 124 -9.02 21.17 17.09
C LYS A 124 -7.94 20.63 16.15
N SER A 125 -7.72 21.28 15.00
CA SER A 125 -6.67 20.91 14.03
C SER A 125 -5.27 20.95 14.66
N LYS A 126 -4.92 22.01 15.40
CA LYS A 126 -3.60 22.14 16.05
C LYS A 126 -3.35 21.05 17.11
N GLN A 127 -4.37 20.66 17.86
CA GLN A 127 -4.31 19.60 18.87
C GLN A 127 -4.23 18.20 18.22
N GLU A 128 -4.87 18.00 17.08
CA GLU A 128 -4.85 16.77 16.29
C GLU A 128 -3.50 16.54 15.61
N HIS A 129 -2.91 17.58 14.99
CA HIS A 129 -1.54 17.52 14.46
C HIS A 129 -0.50 17.21 15.56
N SER A 130 -0.68 17.73 16.78
CA SER A 130 0.19 17.41 17.91
C SER A 130 0.08 15.94 18.36
N ARG A 131 -1.13 15.36 18.33
CA ARG A 131 -1.37 13.95 18.70
C ARG A 131 -0.92 12.96 17.64
N LEU A 132 -1.14 13.27 16.36
CA LEU A 132 -0.59 12.48 15.25
C LEU A 132 0.93 12.49 15.26
N ASN A 133 1.56 13.63 15.52
CA ASN A 133 3.01 13.71 15.69
C ASN A 133 3.48 12.89 16.89
N ALA A 134 2.73 12.84 18.00
CA ALA A 134 3.06 11.98 19.13
C ALA A 134 2.92 10.47 18.80
N TYR A 135 1.90 10.09 18.04
CA TYR A 135 1.68 8.69 17.62
C TYR A 135 2.69 8.24 16.57
N LEU A 136 3.00 9.08 15.58
CA LEU A 136 4.08 8.85 14.62
C LEU A 136 5.42 8.77 15.35
N LYS A 137 5.69 9.66 16.31
CA LYS A 137 6.91 9.60 17.12
C LYS A 137 6.99 8.31 17.94
N GLY A 138 5.88 7.83 18.49
CA GLY A 138 5.80 6.54 19.20
C GLY A 138 5.98 5.34 18.28
N LEU A 139 5.38 5.37 17.09
CA LEU A 139 5.49 4.31 16.09
C LEU A 139 6.89 4.25 15.47
N PHE A 140 7.51 5.39 15.18
CA PHE A 140 8.93 5.48 14.79
C PHE A 140 9.84 4.98 15.91
N HIS A 141 9.56 5.34 17.17
CA HIS A 141 10.35 4.87 18.32
C HIS A 141 10.23 3.35 18.55
N CYS A 142 9.04 2.76 18.36
CA CYS A 142 8.85 1.31 18.39
C CYS A 142 9.53 0.60 17.22
N LEU A 143 9.45 1.15 16.01
CA LEU A 143 10.10 0.56 14.83
C LEU A 143 11.63 0.62 14.93
N ILE A 144 12.19 1.72 15.44
CA ILE A 144 13.64 1.86 15.68
C ILE A 144 14.08 1.06 16.92
N GLY A 145 13.23 0.94 17.94
CA GLY A 145 13.48 0.09 19.10
C GLY A 145 13.49 -1.41 18.76
N ALA A 146 12.60 -1.84 17.87
CA ALA A 146 12.53 -3.22 17.39
C ALA A 146 13.73 -3.61 16.50
N THR A 147 14.41 -2.65 15.87
CA THR A 147 15.65 -2.93 15.12
C THR A 147 16.87 -3.14 16.02
N ASN A 148 16.83 -2.68 17.28
CA ASN A 148 17.95 -2.82 18.21
C ASN A 148 17.92 -4.13 19.01
N THR A 149 16.79 -4.85 19.04
CA THR A 149 16.67 -6.15 19.73
C THR A 149 16.99 -7.36 18.84
N PHE A 150 17.33 -7.13 17.56
CA PHE A 150 17.73 -8.18 16.61
C PHE A 150 19.25 -8.27 16.38
N ASN A 151 20.05 -7.54 17.18
CA ASN A 151 21.52 -7.55 17.11
C ASN A 151 22.17 -7.85 18.47
N ALA A 152 21.59 -8.79 19.22
CA ALA A 152 22.19 -9.42 20.40
C ALA A 152 21.97 -10.93 20.30
#